data_AF-A0A0R3W303-F1
#
_entry.id   AF-A0A0R3W303-F1
#
_cell.length_a   1.000
_cell.length_b   1.000
_cell.length_c   1.000
_cell.angle_alpha   90.00
_cell.angle_beta   90.00
_cell.angle_gamma   90.00
#
_symmetry.space_group_name_H-M   'P 1'
#
loop_
_entity.id
_entity.type
_entity.pdbx_description
1 polymer ?
#
loop_
_entity_poly.entity_id
_entity_poly.type
_entity_poly.pdbx_seq_one_letter_code
_entity_poly.pdbx_strand_id
1 'polypeptide(L)'
;MWIDLCLLCLCSSSVMNSDIADPGLFDTPLRQPTPPSHGDSSSGNSQNTRRVYRPVSEEKRKSREYRVSRERNNRAVQRCRANNKVKQDCLVIKSEGYRALAEEYIKAAHELDAERKRLEEFFRMRMATGQGTGRLQALLGAESLTRAGFEEHMESIRQRYARRVQAVTEGRQTDISITISPSSPSASPPYSLSSQSSLRPLDL
;
A
#
# COMPACT_ATOMS: atom_id res chain seq x y z
N MET A 1 -22.90 38.57 -7.06
CA MET A 1 -22.70 37.33 -6.27
C MET A 1 -22.31 36.18 -7.20
N TRP A 2 -21.03 35.81 -7.25
CA TRP A 2 -20.50 34.66 -8.03
C TRP A 2 -19.31 34.03 -7.29
N ILE A 3 -19.52 33.65 -6.02
CA ILE A 3 -18.46 33.04 -5.19
C ILE A 3 -18.56 31.50 -5.14
N ASP A 4 -19.67 30.88 -5.53
CA ASP A 4 -19.88 29.43 -5.32
C ASP A 4 -19.47 28.50 -6.47
N LEU A 5 -18.39 28.80 -7.20
CA LEU A 5 -17.82 27.84 -8.16
C LEU A 5 -16.58 27.11 -7.66
N CYS A 6 -16.05 27.46 -6.49
CA CYS A 6 -14.92 26.74 -5.89
C CYS A 6 -15.30 25.88 -4.67
N LEU A 7 -16.41 26.13 -3.98
CA LEU A 7 -16.82 25.29 -2.85
C LEU A 7 -17.37 23.91 -3.27
N LEU A 8 -17.91 23.76 -4.48
CA LEU A 8 -18.37 22.46 -4.97
C LEU A 8 -17.22 21.52 -5.42
N CYS A 9 -15.98 22.02 -5.52
CA CYS A 9 -14.82 21.17 -5.75
C CYS A 9 -14.21 20.63 -4.44
N LEU A 10 -14.73 21.05 -3.29
CA LEU A 10 -14.24 20.61 -1.97
C LEU A 10 -15.06 19.50 -1.32
N CYS A 11 -16.27 19.18 -1.79
CA CYS A 11 -17.11 18.14 -1.16
C CYS A 11 -17.91 17.25 -2.12
N SER A 12 -17.54 17.16 -3.40
CA SER A 12 -18.01 16.03 -4.20
C SER A 12 -17.08 14.84 -3.94
N SER A 13 -17.35 14.16 -2.83
CA SER A 13 -17.29 12.70 -2.78
C SER A 13 -18.12 12.20 -3.96
N SER A 14 -17.49 12.17 -5.13
CA SER A 14 -18.00 11.49 -6.30
C SER A 14 -17.95 10.02 -5.94
N VAL A 15 -19.01 9.57 -5.26
CA VAL A 15 -19.47 8.19 -5.18
C VAL A 15 -19.79 7.80 -6.62
N MET A 16 -18.74 7.58 -7.41
CA MET A 16 -18.85 6.80 -8.61
C MET A 16 -18.65 5.38 -8.15
N ASN A 17 -19.76 4.65 -8.21
CA ASN A 17 -19.88 3.22 -8.04
C ASN A 17 -18.76 2.49 -8.80
N SER A 18 -17.72 2.13 -8.09
CA SER A 18 -17.00 0.88 -8.26
C SER A 18 -16.87 0.31 -6.86
N ASP A 19 -17.43 -0.88 -6.63
CA ASP A 19 -17.47 -1.63 -5.36
C ASP A 19 -16.07 -2.08 -4.86
N ILE A 20 -15.07 -1.22 -5.00
CA ILE A 20 -13.72 -1.40 -4.49
C ILE A 20 -13.41 -0.13 -3.71
N ALA A 21 -14.08 0.03 -2.58
CA ALA A 21 -13.67 1.00 -1.58
C ALA A 21 -12.31 0.56 -1.03
N ASP A 22 -11.30 1.42 -1.13
CA ASP A 22 -10.00 1.18 -0.53
C ASP A 22 -10.15 1.07 1.01
N PRO A 23 -9.72 -0.05 1.63
CA PRO A 23 -9.77 -0.23 3.08
C PRO A 23 -8.94 0.76 3.89
N GLY A 24 -8.07 1.55 3.25
CA GLY A 24 -7.25 2.56 3.93
C GLY A 24 -6.03 2.00 4.64
N LEU A 25 -5.57 0.80 4.28
CA LEU A 25 -4.44 0.12 4.94
C LEU A 25 -3.11 0.88 4.82
N PHE A 26 -2.94 1.61 3.71
CA PHE A 26 -1.74 2.41 3.42
C PHE A 26 -1.96 3.90 3.62
N ASP A 27 -3.13 4.31 4.12
CA ASP A 27 -3.39 5.70 4.41
C ASP A 27 -2.51 6.13 5.59
N THR A 28 -1.72 7.17 5.36
CA THR A 28 -1.06 7.87 6.45
C THR A 28 -2.16 8.61 7.21
N PRO A 29 -2.17 8.57 8.56
CA PRO A 29 -3.06 9.44 9.32
C PRO A 29 -2.67 10.89 9.03
N LEU A 30 -3.38 11.51 8.08
CA LEU A 30 -3.28 12.92 7.83
C LEU A 30 -3.68 13.61 9.13
N ARG A 31 -2.83 14.50 9.66
CA ARG A 31 -3.28 15.49 10.62
C ARG A 31 -4.49 16.17 9.99
N GLN A 32 -5.68 15.88 10.51
CA GLN A 32 -6.91 16.49 10.00
C GLN A 32 -6.69 17.99 9.98
N PRO A 33 -6.85 18.66 8.82
CA PRO A 33 -6.96 20.11 8.82
C PRO A 33 -8.14 20.43 9.73
N THR A 34 -7.92 21.28 10.74
CA THR A 34 -8.99 21.75 11.63
C THR A 34 -10.17 22.18 10.77
N PRO A 35 -11.39 21.63 10.99
CA PRO A 35 -12.53 22.05 10.20
C PRO A 35 -12.67 23.57 10.34
N PRO A 36 -12.90 24.31 9.24
CA PRO A 36 -13.09 25.74 9.34
C PRO A 36 -14.27 26.00 10.28
N SER A 37 -14.00 26.78 11.34
CA SER A 37 -15.00 27.23 12.31
C SER A 37 -16.20 27.81 11.57
N HIS A 38 -17.38 27.30 11.90
CA HIS A 38 -18.66 27.65 11.29
C HIS A 38 -18.84 29.17 11.14
N GLY A 39 -18.99 29.63 9.91
CA GLY A 39 -19.72 30.85 9.59
C GLY A 39 -21.10 30.44 9.07
N ASP A 40 -22.16 30.89 9.74
CA ASP A 40 -23.55 30.62 9.40
C ASP A 40 -23.82 30.84 7.90
N SER A 41 -24.07 29.74 7.19
CA SER A 41 -24.48 29.77 5.79
C SER A 41 -25.93 29.37 5.71
N SER A 42 -26.78 30.40 5.58
CA SER A 42 -28.20 30.33 5.25
C SER A 42 -28.50 29.22 4.24
N SER A 43 -29.43 28.33 4.59
CA SER A 43 -29.89 27.20 3.78
C SER A 43 -30.58 27.67 2.50
N GLY A 44 -29.80 27.85 1.44
CA GLY A 44 -30.30 28.03 0.07
C GLY A 44 -30.67 26.68 -0.53
N ASN A 45 -31.96 26.42 -0.66
CA ASN A 45 -32.56 25.24 -1.28
C ASN A 45 -31.93 24.94 -2.66
N SER A 46 -31.04 23.94 -2.77
CA SER A 46 -30.34 23.61 -4.00
C SER A 46 -31.21 22.74 -4.92
N GLN A 47 -32.14 23.36 -5.63
CA GLN A 47 -32.79 22.69 -6.75
C GLN A 47 -31.74 22.38 -7.83
N ASN A 48 -31.64 21.11 -8.20
CA ASN A 48 -30.68 20.61 -9.18
C ASN A 48 -31.08 21.04 -10.60
N THR A 49 -30.85 22.31 -10.94
CA THR A 49 -31.02 22.81 -12.31
C THR A 49 -29.78 22.47 -13.13
N ARG A 50 -29.96 21.61 -14.15
CA ARG A 50 -28.95 21.31 -15.17
C ARG A 50 -28.34 22.62 -15.69
N ARG A 51 -27.05 22.85 -15.40
CA ARG A 51 -26.34 24.06 -15.84
C ARG A 51 -26.22 24.07 -17.37
N VAL A 52 -27.03 24.89 -18.04
CA VAL A 52 -26.91 25.15 -19.48
C VAL A 52 -25.75 26.13 -19.68
N TYR A 53 -24.75 25.75 -20.47
CA TYR A 53 -23.68 26.66 -20.85
C TYR A 53 -24.25 27.82 -21.69
N ARG A 54 -24.09 29.05 -21.20
CA ARG A 54 -24.38 30.26 -21.97
C ARG A 54 -23.08 30.99 -22.27
N PRO A 55 -22.72 31.22 -23.56
CA PRO A 55 -21.61 32.05 -23.93
C PRO A 55 -21.74 33.46 -23.32
N VAL A 56 -20.65 33.96 -22.74
CA VAL A 56 -20.58 35.34 -22.24
C VAL A 56 -20.44 36.31 -23.41
N SER A 57 -21.18 37.43 -23.40
CA SER A 57 -21.12 38.47 -24.44
C SER A 57 -19.73 39.11 -24.54
N GLU A 58 -19.36 39.62 -25.72
CA GLU A 58 -18.02 40.16 -25.97
C GLU A 58 -17.65 41.37 -25.10
N GLU A 59 -18.59 42.26 -24.82
CA GLU A 59 -18.38 43.41 -23.92
C GLU A 59 -17.99 42.95 -22.51
N LYS A 60 -18.67 41.92 -22.01
CA LYS A 60 -18.34 41.32 -20.70
C LYS A 60 -17.01 40.58 -20.74
N ARG A 61 -16.61 39.99 -21.88
CA ARG A 61 -15.29 39.34 -22.02
C ARG A 61 -14.12 40.33 -21.97
N LYS A 62 -14.34 41.58 -22.40
CA LYS A 62 -13.35 42.66 -22.31
C LYS A 62 -13.24 43.26 -20.91
N SER A 63 -14.21 42.98 -20.02
CA SER A 63 -14.20 43.49 -18.65
C SER A 63 -13.04 42.92 -17.82
N ARG A 64 -12.53 43.74 -16.90
CA ARG A 64 -11.45 43.35 -15.98
C ARG A 64 -11.88 42.20 -15.07
N GLU A 65 -13.13 42.23 -14.61
CA GLU A 65 -13.72 41.22 -13.73
C GLU A 65 -13.75 39.86 -14.40
N TYR A 66 -14.12 39.81 -15.69
CA TYR A 66 -14.11 38.58 -16.46
C TYR A 66 -12.70 38.01 -16.59
N ARG A 67 -11.71 38.84 -16.90
CA ARG A 67 -10.30 38.41 -17.02
C ARG A 67 -9.78 37.82 -15.70
N VAL A 68 -9.99 38.51 -14.58
CA VAL A 68 -9.58 38.04 -13.24
C VAL A 68 -10.29 36.74 -12.88
N SER A 69 -11.58 36.62 -13.19
CA SER A 69 -12.36 35.40 -12.93
C SER A 69 -11.85 34.20 -13.75
N ARG A 70 -11.58 34.40 -15.04
CA ARG A 70 -11.02 33.36 -15.92
C ARG A 70 -9.63 32.92 -15.47
N GLU A 71 -8.79 33.85 -15.05
CA GLU A 71 -7.46 33.52 -14.53
C GLU A 71 -7.54 32.67 -13.26
N ARG A 72 -8.39 33.07 -12.29
CA ARG A 72 -8.63 32.28 -11.07
C ARG A 72 -9.18 30.89 -11.39
N ASN A 73 -10.13 30.80 -12.32
CA ASN A 73 -10.70 29.52 -12.74
C ASN A 73 -9.66 28.62 -13.40
N ASN A 74 -8.84 29.15 -14.31
CA ASN A 74 -7.77 28.39 -14.94
C ASN A 74 -6.76 27.86 -13.91
N ARG A 75 -6.36 28.68 -12.92
CA ARG A 75 -5.49 28.23 -11.82
C ARG A 75 -6.15 27.13 -10.97
N ALA A 76 -7.46 27.25 -10.70
CA ALA A 76 -8.20 26.21 -9.98
C ALA A 76 -8.26 24.90 -10.77
N VAL A 77 -8.50 24.95 -12.09
CA VAL A 77 -8.48 23.78 -12.97
C VAL A 77 -7.11 23.11 -12.97
N GLN A 78 -6.02 23.88 -13.04
CA GLN A 78 -4.66 23.35 -12.96
C GLN A 78 -4.42 22.61 -11.64
N ARG A 79 -4.82 23.20 -10.50
CA ARG A 79 -4.72 22.55 -9.19
C ARG A 79 -5.56 21.27 -9.10
N CYS A 80 -6.78 21.29 -9.65
CA CYS A 80 -7.66 20.13 -9.70
C CYS A 80 -7.03 18.98 -10.50
N ARG A 81 -6.48 19.27 -11.69
CA ARG A 81 -5.78 18.26 -12.50
C ARG A 81 -4.55 17.71 -11.79
N ALA A 82 -3.75 18.56 -11.14
CA ALA A 82 -2.59 18.12 -10.36
C ALA A 82 -3.01 17.22 -9.19
N ASN A 83 -4.06 17.59 -8.45
CA ASN A 83 -4.58 16.77 -7.35
C ASN A 83 -5.12 15.42 -7.84
N ASN A 84 -5.85 15.40 -8.96
CA ASN A 84 -6.33 14.16 -9.55
C ASN A 84 -5.18 13.26 -10.01
N LYS A 85 -4.08 13.82 -10.51
CA LYS A 85 -2.87 13.06 -10.84
C LYS A 85 -2.30 12.37 -9.59
N VAL A 86 -2.11 13.12 -8.50
CA VAL A 86 -1.64 12.58 -7.21
C VAL A 86 -2.57 11.47 -6.71
N LYS A 87 -3.88 11.66 -6.77
CA LYS A 87 -4.87 10.64 -6.38
C LYS A 87 -4.71 9.36 -7.20
N GLN A 88 -4.57 9.51 -8.53
CA GLN A 88 -4.37 8.37 -9.42
C GLN A 88 -3.07 7.62 -9.10
N ASP A 89 -1.97 8.35 -8.92
CA ASP A 89 -0.68 7.77 -8.57
C ASP A 89 -0.74 7.03 -7.22
N CYS A 90 -1.43 7.58 -6.22
CA CYS A 90 -1.67 6.91 -4.94
C CYS A 90 -2.47 5.62 -5.09
N LEU A 91 -3.53 5.61 -5.91
CA LEU A 91 -4.32 4.40 -6.16
C LEU A 91 -3.49 3.29 -6.81
N VAL A 92 -2.61 3.64 -7.76
CA VAL A 92 -1.69 2.68 -8.37
C VAL A 92 -0.78 2.05 -7.30
N ILE A 93 -0.14 2.87 -6.47
CA ILE A 93 0.75 2.39 -5.39
C ILE A 93 0.00 1.49 -4.41
N LYS A 94 -1.21 1.87 -4.00
CA LYS A 94 -2.03 1.08 -3.09
C LYS A 94 -2.41 -0.27 -3.70
N SER A 95 -2.78 -0.29 -4.99
CA SER A 95 -3.10 -1.53 -5.71
C SER A 95 -1.90 -2.49 -5.78
N GLU A 96 -0.69 -1.96 -5.98
CA GLU A 96 0.55 -2.74 -5.91
C GLU A 96 0.79 -3.29 -4.50
N GLY A 97 0.55 -2.48 -3.48
CA GLY A 97 0.70 -2.88 -2.08
C GLY A 97 -0.25 -4.00 -1.68
N TYR A 98 -1.53 -3.90 -2.05
CA TYR A 98 -2.50 -4.97 -1.79
C TYR A 98 -2.13 -6.26 -2.53
N ARG A 99 -1.62 -6.17 -3.77
CA ARG A 99 -1.16 -7.35 -4.51
C ARG A 99 0.03 -8.02 -3.82
N ALA A 100 1.02 -7.24 -3.39
CA ALA A 100 2.18 -7.77 -2.69
C ALA A 100 1.78 -8.48 -1.38
N LEU A 101 0.89 -7.89 -0.58
CA LEU A 101 0.37 -8.54 0.62
C LEU A 101 -0.42 -9.81 0.30
N ALA A 102 -1.25 -9.79 -0.74
CA ALA A 102 -2.02 -10.96 -1.14
C ALA A 102 -1.13 -12.13 -1.56
N GLU A 103 -0.05 -11.87 -2.30
CA GLU A 103 0.92 -12.90 -2.68
C GLU A 103 1.59 -13.56 -1.45
N GLU A 104 1.95 -12.77 -0.44
CA GLU A 104 2.52 -13.31 0.81
C GLU A 104 1.49 -14.10 1.63
N TYR A 105 0.24 -13.64 1.72
CA TYR A 105 -0.83 -14.40 2.37
C TYR A 105 -1.10 -15.74 1.67
N ILE A 106 -1.05 -15.77 0.33
CA ILE A 106 -1.23 -17.01 -0.44
C ILE A 106 -0.09 -18.00 -0.14
N LYS A 107 1.17 -17.52 -0.12
CA LYS A 107 2.32 -18.36 0.25
C LYS A 107 2.17 -18.93 1.66
N ALA A 108 1.88 -18.08 2.64
CA ALA A 108 1.69 -18.49 4.03
C ALA A 108 0.54 -19.50 4.17
N ALA A 109 -0.57 -19.32 3.44
CA ALA A 109 -1.66 -20.28 3.43
C ALA A 109 -1.24 -21.66 2.90
N HIS A 110 -0.41 -21.72 1.86
CA HIS A 110 0.13 -22.98 1.34
C HIS A 110 1.11 -23.65 2.32
N GLU A 111 1.97 -22.87 2.98
CA GLU A 111 2.90 -23.38 3.99
C GLU A 111 2.14 -23.94 5.20
N LEU A 112 1.17 -23.21 5.72
CA LEU A 112 0.33 -23.66 6.84
C LEU A 112 -0.51 -24.90 6.47
N ASP A 113 -1.02 -25.01 5.24
CA ASP A 113 -1.72 -26.22 4.79
C ASP A 113 -0.78 -27.44 4.73
N ALA A 114 0.48 -27.24 4.32
CA ALA A 114 1.49 -28.31 4.33
C ALA A 114 1.86 -28.73 5.75
N GLU A 115 2.02 -27.78 6.68
CA GLU A 115 2.27 -28.05 8.09
C GLU A 115 1.09 -28.78 8.74
N ARG A 116 -0.15 -28.35 8.44
CA ARG A 116 -1.38 -29.02 8.89
C ARG A 116 -1.39 -30.49 8.47
N LYS A 117 -1.12 -30.78 7.19
CA LYS A 117 -1.05 -32.17 6.68
C LYS A 117 0.01 -33.01 7.37
N ARG A 118 1.20 -32.44 7.64
CA ARG A 118 2.26 -33.12 8.39
C ARG A 118 1.81 -33.43 9.82
N LEU A 119 1.16 -32.48 10.48
CA LEU A 119 0.66 -32.66 11.83
C LEU A 119 -0.43 -33.74 11.88
N GLU A 120 -1.36 -33.74 10.93
CA GLU A 120 -2.39 -34.78 10.76
C GLU A 120 -1.77 -36.18 10.60
N GLU A 121 -0.71 -36.31 9.79
CA GLU A 121 0.02 -37.56 9.61
C GLU A 121 0.71 -38.03 10.91
N PHE A 122 1.35 -37.10 11.65
CA PHE A 122 1.93 -37.41 12.95
C PHE A 122 0.87 -37.89 13.96
N PHE A 123 -0.29 -37.24 13.99
CA PHE A 123 -1.40 -37.70 14.84
C PHE A 123 -1.87 -39.10 14.44
N ARG A 124 -2.04 -39.37 13.14
CA ARG A 124 -2.44 -40.70 12.65
C ARG A 124 -1.42 -41.77 13.03
N MET A 125 -0.13 -41.49 12.84
CA MET A 125 0.96 -42.41 13.22
C MET A 125 0.99 -42.67 14.72
N ARG A 126 0.80 -41.63 15.54
CA ARG A 126 0.75 -41.78 17.01
C ARG A 126 -0.43 -42.63 17.45
N MET A 127 -1.61 -42.42 16.87
CA MET A 127 -2.79 -43.24 17.16
C MET A 127 -2.57 -44.71 16.76
N ALA A 128 -1.79 -44.97 15.71
CA ALA A 128 -1.48 -46.33 15.26
C ALA A 128 -0.34 -47.03 16.02
N THR A 129 0.68 -46.28 16.48
CA THR A 129 1.94 -46.86 16.99
C THR A 129 2.29 -46.49 18.44
N GLY A 130 1.59 -45.53 19.04
CA GLY A 130 1.84 -45.07 20.42
C GLY A 130 3.13 -44.26 20.63
N GLN A 131 3.96 -44.05 19.61
CA GLN A 131 5.21 -43.28 19.69
C GLN A 131 5.06 -41.83 19.18
N GLY A 132 5.91 -40.90 19.66
CA GLY A 132 6.14 -39.59 18.99
C GLY A 132 5.84 -38.28 19.74
N THR A 133 5.94 -38.20 21.07
CA THR A 133 5.64 -36.97 21.83
C THR A 133 6.60 -35.80 21.60
N GLY A 134 7.92 -36.04 21.56
CA GLY A 134 8.91 -34.95 21.47
C GLY A 134 8.89 -34.17 20.15
N ARG A 135 8.54 -34.85 19.04
CA ARG A 135 8.50 -34.23 17.70
C ARG A 135 7.30 -33.31 17.52
N LEU A 136 6.18 -33.60 18.18
CA LEU A 136 4.98 -32.76 18.18
C LEU A 136 5.18 -31.46 18.96
N GLN A 137 5.89 -31.53 20.10
CA GLN A 137 6.20 -30.36 20.92
C GLN A 137 7.20 -29.42 20.22
N ALA A 138 8.17 -29.97 19.47
CA ALA A 138 9.08 -29.19 18.63
C ALA A 138 8.36 -28.44 17.50
N LEU A 139 7.38 -29.09 16.84
CA LEU A 139 6.58 -28.45 15.78
C LEU A 139 5.72 -27.29 16.30
N LEU A 140 5.12 -27.44 17.49
CA LEU A 140 4.33 -26.37 18.10
C LEU A 140 5.18 -25.19 18.55
N GLY A 141 6.42 -25.42 19.00
CA GLY A 141 7.34 -24.34 19.35
C GLY A 141 7.81 -23.53 18.13
N ALA A 142 7.98 -24.19 16.98
CA ALA A 142 8.40 -23.54 15.74
C ALA A 142 7.33 -22.58 15.17
N GLU A 143 6.03 -22.87 15.35
CA GLU A 143 4.92 -22.03 14.85
C GLU A 143 4.97 -20.60 15.41
N SER A 144 5.27 -20.45 16.70
CA SER A 144 5.32 -19.13 17.33
C SER A 144 6.42 -18.22 16.74
N LEU A 145 7.55 -18.81 16.33
CA LEU A 145 8.68 -18.09 15.74
C LEU A 145 8.41 -17.74 14.27
N THR A 146 7.82 -18.67 13.51
CA THR A 146 7.48 -18.44 12.10
C THR A 146 6.38 -17.40 11.96
N ARG A 147 5.38 -17.41 12.86
CA ARG A 147 4.31 -16.41 12.90
C ARG A 147 4.84 -15.00 13.15
N ALA A 148 5.72 -14.81 14.12
CA ALA A 148 6.29 -13.50 14.42
C ALA A 148 7.08 -12.94 13.21
N GLY A 149 7.86 -13.78 12.55
CA GLY A 149 8.59 -13.40 11.33
C GLY A 149 7.66 -13.04 10.17
N PHE A 150 6.55 -13.76 10.01
CA PHE A 150 5.53 -13.42 9.02
C PHE A 150 4.87 -12.07 9.30
N GLU A 151 4.45 -11.82 10.54
CA GLU A 151 3.83 -10.55 10.93
C GLU A 151 4.79 -9.35 10.72
N GLU A 152 6.07 -9.51 11.08
CA GLU A 152 7.10 -8.50 10.82
C GLU A 152 7.29 -8.24 9.32
N HIS A 153 7.32 -9.31 8.51
CA HIS A 153 7.45 -9.20 7.06
C HIS A 153 6.26 -8.44 6.44
N MET A 154 5.04 -8.77 6.85
CA MET A 154 3.82 -8.11 6.38
C MET A 154 3.78 -6.63 6.77
N GLU A 155 4.21 -6.30 7.98
CA GLU A 155 4.33 -4.92 8.45
C GLU A 155 5.39 -4.13 7.67
N SER A 156 6.52 -4.76 7.33
CA SER A 156 7.56 -4.15 6.47
C SER A 156 7.02 -3.81 5.07
N ILE A 157 6.25 -4.72 4.46
CA ILE A 157 5.56 -4.45 3.19
C ILE A 157 4.58 -3.27 3.38
N ARG A 158 3.75 -3.32 4.42
CA ARG A 158 2.78 -2.25 4.69
C ARG A 158 3.43 -0.88 4.79
N GLN A 159 4.49 -0.76 5.60
CA GLN A 159 5.23 0.49 5.78
C GLN A 159 5.94 0.96 4.51
N ARG A 160 6.44 0.05 3.69
CA ARG A 160 7.04 0.39 2.39
C ARG A 160 6.04 1.09 1.49
N TYR A 161 4.85 0.52 1.32
CA TYR A 161 3.83 1.11 0.45
C TYR A 161 3.19 2.36 1.06
N ALA A 162 2.98 2.41 2.38
CA ALA A 162 2.52 3.62 3.06
C ALA A 162 3.48 4.80 2.86
N ARG A 163 4.80 4.57 2.96
CA ARG A 163 5.82 5.61 2.68
C ARG A 163 5.80 6.09 1.24
N ARG A 164 5.57 5.20 0.26
CA ARG A 164 5.43 5.58 -1.15
C ARG A 164 4.20 6.46 -1.38
N VAL A 165 3.06 6.11 -0.79
CA VAL A 165 1.83 6.93 -0.83
C VAL A 165 2.08 8.31 -0.22
N GLN A 166 2.76 8.35 0.93
CA GLN A 166 3.12 9.61 1.58
C GLN A 166 4.03 10.48 0.71
N ALA A 167 5.08 9.91 0.12
CA ALA A 167 6.00 10.64 -0.75
C ALA A 167 5.30 11.30 -1.94
N VAL A 168 4.41 10.56 -2.62
CA VAL A 168 3.59 11.08 -3.73
C VAL A 168 2.66 12.19 -3.27
N THR A 169 2.03 12.03 -2.10
CA THR A 169 1.12 13.04 -1.52
C THR A 169 1.85 14.33 -1.16
N GLU A 170 3.10 14.22 -0.69
CA GLU A 170 3.98 15.35 -0.35
C GLU A 170 4.67 15.97 -1.57
N GLY A 171 4.44 15.45 -2.79
CA GLY A 171 5.06 15.94 -4.02
C GLY A 171 6.55 15.59 -4.13
N ARG A 172 7.04 14.65 -3.32
CA ARG A 172 8.39 14.08 -3.48
C ARG A 172 8.30 12.98 -4.53
N GLN A 173 8.83 13.23 -5.73
CA GLN A 173 8.97 12.18 -6.74
C GLN A 173 9.95 11.13 -6.21
N THR A 174 9.44 9.96 -5.84
CA THR A 174 10.26 8.79 -5.54
C THR A 174 10.40 7.97 -6.82
N ASP A 175 11.40 8.28 -7.64
CA ASP A 175 12.01 7.33 -8.56
C ASP A 175 12.79 6.30 -7.72
N ILE A 176 12.07 5.48 -6.95
CA ILE A 176 12.68 4.29 -6.35
C ILE A 176 12.56 3.22 -7.43
N SER A 177 13.54 3.19 -8.33
CA SER A 177 13.78 2.02 -9.17
C SER A 177 13.88 0.82 -8.23
N ILE A 178 12.94 -0.10 -8.38
CA ILE A 178 12.88 -1.33 -7.59
C ILE A 178 14.03 -2.20 -8.07
N THR A 179 15.23 -1.98 -7.53
CA THR A 179 16.19 -3.07 -7.43
C THR A 179 15.69 -3.93 -6.29
N ILE A 180 14.95 -4.98 -6.62
CA ILE A 180 14.81 -6.13 -5.73
C ILE A 180 16.24 -6.63 -5.59
N SER A 181 16.96 -6.18 -4.54
CA SER A 181 18.16 -6.89 -4.15
C SER A 181 17.70 -8.29 -3.79
N PRO A 182 18.09 -9.34 -4.53
CA PRO A 182 17.92 -10.68 -4.00
C PRO A 182 18.71 -10.69 -2.69
N SER A 183 18.08 -11.10 -1.62
CA SER A 183 18.78 -11.48 -0.40
C SER A 183 19.71 -12.63 -0.78
N SER A 184 20.94 -12.32 -1.19
CA SER A 184 21.98 -13.32 -1.41
C SER A 184 22.41 -13.86 -0.05
N PRO A 185 22.33 -15.19 0.17
CA PRO A 185 22.95 -15.81 1.32
C PRO A 185 24.45 -15.91 1.03
N SER A 186 25.28 -15.21 1.81
CA SER A 186 26.73 -15.39 1.75
C SER A 186 27.32 -15.32 3.15
N ALA A 187 27.54 -16.50 3.73
CA ALA A 187 28.67 -16.78 4.59
C ALA A 187 28.90 -18.29 4.58
N SER A 188 29.62 -18.75 3.56
CA SER A 188 30.33 -20.04 3.57
C SER A 188 31.42 -20.05 4.66
N PRO A 189 31.80 -21.23 5.18
CA PRO A 189 32.81 -21.36 6.22
C PRO A 189 34.22 -21.05 5.69
N PRO A 190 35.17 -20.62 6.55
CA PRO A 190 36.51 -20.28 6.09
C PRO A 190 37.36 -21.55 5.84
N TYR A 191 38.00 -21.59 4.65
CA TYR A 191 39.42 -21.90 4.35
C TYR A 191 40.10 -23.11 5.05
N SER A 192 40.95 -23.95 4.46
CA SER A 192 41.71 -23.94 3.21
C SER A 192 42.28 -25.35 2.98
N LEU A 193 42.40 -25.76 1.73
CA LEU A 193 43.25 -26.88 1.30
C LEU A 193 44.72 -26.44 1.32
N SER A 194 45.60 -27.27 1.88
CA SER A 194 46.99 -27.42 1.41
C SER A 194 47.59 -28.75 1.84
N SER A 195 47.50 -29.70 0.90
CA SER A 195 48.60 -30.51 0.34
C SER A 195 49.66 -31.23 1.21
N GLN A 196 49.72 -32.53 0.90
CA GLN A 196 50.89 -33.42 0.72
C GLN A 196 51.32 -34.42 1.82
N SER A 197 51.17 -35.70 1.41
CA SER A 197 52.15 -36.80 1.48
C SER A 197 52.58 -37.37 2.84
N SER A 198 52.33 -38.67 3.05
CA SER A 198 53.37 -39.69 2.83
C SER A 198 52.84 -41.09 3.18
N LEU A 199 53.29 -42.07 2.40
CA LEU A 199 53.03 -43.50 2.52
C LEU A 199 53.75 -44.15 3.72
N ARG A 200 53.14 -45.25 4.19
CA ARG A 200 53.65 -46.37 5.04
C ARG A 200 53.42 -46.22 6.55
N PRO A 201 52.95 -47.31 7.19
CA PRO A 201 53.91 -48.32 7.69
C PRO A 201 53.48 -49.76 7.39
N LEU A 202 54.44 -50.62 7.04
CA LEU A 202 54.35 -52.05 7.33
C LEU A 202 55.78 -52.58 7.44
N ASP A 203 56.28 -52.61 8.67
CA ASP A 203 57.40 -53.46 9.05
C ASP A 203 56.82 -54.82 9.44
N LEU A 204 57.34 -55.85 8.76
CA LEU A 204 57.51 -57.23 9.24
C LEU A 204 58.96 -57.59 8.93
#